data_AF-A0A3N5EQV7-F1
#
_entry.id   AF-A0A3N5EQV7-F1
#
_cell.length_a   1.000
_cell.length_b   1.000
_cell.length_c   1.000
_cell.angle_alpha   90.00
_cell.angle_beta   90.00
_cell.angle_gamma   90.00
#
_symmetry.space_group_name_H-M   'P 1'
#
loop_
_entity.id
_entity.type
_entity.pdbx_description
1 polymer ?
#
loop_
_entity_poly.entity_id
_entity_poly.type
_entity_poly.pdbx_seq_one_letter_code
_entity_poly.pdbx_strand_id
1 'polypeptide(L)'
;MKKFIIGCLLIVSTATVAFAEWKVEVFKENYAKEGIDQAVIDAMKEGALPEQIVETGIQLEGLNPQNLVKALYCAGANGQDITSAAIKYNISELIIAAGYKKSIEECGAQVADSQAYTPVTTGGRPSFGGASTVTSSSYSSVSPFRFQQ
;
A
#
# COMPACT_ATOMS: atom_id res chain seq x y z
N MET A 1 -65.34 -21.99 -23.30
CA MET A 1 -64.98 -22.72 -22.07
C MET A 1 -63.61 -23.35 -22.24
N LYS A 2 -62.86 -23.46 -21.13
CA LYS A 2 -61.61 -24.21 -20.90
C LYS A 2 -60.30 -23.39 -20.96
N LYS A 3 -59.81 -23.13 -19.74
CA LYS A 3 -58.56 -22.53 -19.30
C LYS A 3 -57.41 -23.54 -19.45
N PHE A 4 -56.17 -23.09 -19.71
CA PHE A 4 -54.88 -23.58 -19.18
C PHE A 4 -53.82 -22.55 -19.66
N ILE A 5 -53.43 -21.55 -18.87
CA ILE A 5 -52.33 -21.59 -17.89
C ILE A 5 -51.14 -22.41 -18.38
N ILE A 6 -50.05 -21.75 -18.75
CA ILE A 6 -48.65 -22.04 -18.35
C ILE A 6 -47.84 -20.81 -18.77
N GLY A 7 -47.68 -19.90 -17.83
CA GLY A 7 -46.66 -18.85 -17.85
C GLY A 7 -45.49 -19.26 -16.96
N CYS A 8 -44.39 -18.52 -17.12
CA CYS A 8 -43.19 -18.53 -16.30
C CYS A 8 -42.25 -19.75 -16.43
N LEU A 9 -41.37 -19.67 -17.41
CA LEU A 9 -39.99 -20.13 -17.23
C LEU A 9 -39.02 -19.00 -17.60
N LEU A 10 -39.17 -17.85 -16.93
CA LEU A 10 -38.09 -16.87 -16.85
C LEU A 10 -37.05 -17.45 -15.89
N ILE A 11 -36.08 -18.15 -16.46
CA ILE A 11 -34.83 -18.50 -15.78
C ILE A 11 -34.11 -17.18 -15.54
N VAL A 12 -34.43 -16.53 -14.43
CA VAL A 12 -33.64 -15.45 -13.87
C VAL A 12 -32.35 -16.09 -13.37
N SER A 13 -31.36 -16.19 -14.26
CA SER A 13 -29.97 -16.36 -13.86
C SER A 13 -29.55 -15.09 -13.12
N THR A 14 -29.88 -15.00 -11.82
CA THR A 14 -29.13 -14.15 -10.92
C THR A 14 -27.74 -14.75 -10.84
N ALA A 15 -26.81 -14.21 -11.61
CA ALA A 15 -25.39 -14.34 -11.31
C ALA A 15 -25.19 -13.68 -9.95
N THR A 16 -25.33 -14.46 -8.87
CA THR A 16 -24.82 -14.07 -7.57
C THR A 16 -23.31 -14.01 -7.73
N VAL A 17 -22.81 -12.81 -7.99
CA VAL A 17 -21.42 -12.47 -7.69
C VAL A 17 -21.24 -12.73 -6.21
N ALA A 18 -20.68 -13.88 -5.89
CA ALA A 18 -20.19 -14.19 -4.56
C ALA A 18 -19.03 -13.23 -4.30
N PHE A 19 -19.35 -12.04 -3.79
CA PHE A 19 -18.36 -11.26 -3.08
C PHE A 19 -17.92 -12.15 -1.92
N ALA A 20 -16.67 -12.60 -1.93
CA ALA A 20 -16.06 -13.21 -0.76
C ALA A 20 -16.11 -12.15 0.34
N GLU A 21 -17.10 -12.27 1.22
CA GLU A 21 -17.27 -11.37 2.35
C GLU A 21 -16.20 -11.71 3.36
N TRP A 22 -15.06 -11.01 3.29
CA TRP A 22 -13.99 -11.11 4.27
C TRP A 22 -14.55 -10.80 5.67
N LYS A 23 -14.05 -11.50 6.69
CA LYS A 23 -14.63 -11.40 8.03
C LYS A 23 -13.83 -10.42 8.88
N VAL A 24 -14.44 -9.27 9.16
CA VAL A 24 -13.85 -8.22 10.01
C VAL A 24 -13.42 -8.78 11.37
N GLU A 25 -14.20 -9.67 11.97
CA GLU A 25 -13.89 -10.29 13.26
C GLU A 25 -12.62 -11.12 13.21
N VAL A 26 -12.42 -11.88 12.12
CA VAL A 26 -11.22 -12.70 11.90
C VAL A 26 -10.00 -11.80 11.73
N PHE A 27 -10.14 -10.65 11.07
CA PHE A 27 -9.06 -9.66 10.98
C PHE A 27 -8.64 -9.14 12.37
N LYS A 28 -9.60 -8.80 13.24
CA LYS A 28 -9.29 -8.34 14.61
C LYS A 28 -8.62 -9.43 15.44
N GLU A 29 -9.09 -10.67 15.30
CA GLU A 29 -8.53 -11.83 15.98
C GLU A 29 -7.08 -12.11 15.53
N ASN A 30 -6.83 -12.10 14.22
CA ASN A 30 -5.49 -12.28 13.65
C ASN A 30 -4.56 -11.14 14.05
N TYR A 31 -5.05 -9.89 14.09
CA TYR A 31 -4.27 -8.77 14.59
C TYR A 31 -3.82 -8.99 16.04
N ALA A 32 -4.71 -9.46 16.91
CA ALA A 32 -4.39 -9.70 18.31
C ALA A 32 -3.42 -10.88 18.52
N LYS A 33 -3.47 -11.90 17.65
CA LYS A 33 -2.64 -13.11 17.77
C LYS A 33 -1.30 -13.02 17.08
N GLU A 34 -1.27 -12.48 15.87
CA GLU A 34 -0.14 -12.59 14.93
C GLU A 34 0.41 -11.22 14.54
N GLY A 35 -0.31 -10.15 14.85
CA GLY A 35 0.06 -8.78 14.52
C GLY A 35 -0.50 -8.33 13.16
N ILE A 36 -0.25 -7.06 12.84
CA ILE A 36 -0.91 -6.40 11.71
C ILE A 36 -0.45 -6.92 10.34
N ASP A 37 0.82 -7.30 10.20
CA ASP A 37 1.36 -7.73 8.92
C ASP A 37 0.64 -8.99 8.42
N GLN A 38 0.49 -9.99 9.29
CA GLN A 38 -0.18 -11.25 8.97
C GLN A 38 -1.70 -11.05 8.82
N ALA A 39 -2.32 -10.26 9.68
CA ALA A 39 -3.75 -9.95 9.59
C ALA A 39 -4.12 -9.29 8.25
N VAL A 40 -3.30 -8.37 7.75
CA VAL A 40 -3.52 -7.72 6.44
C VAL A 40 -3.33 -8.70 5.29
N ILE A 41 -2.30 -9.55 5.34
CA ILE A 41 -2.06 -10.58 4.33
C ILE A 41 -3.27 -11.52 4.22
N ASP A 42 -3.81 -11.99 5.34
CA ASP A 42 -4.92 -12.92 5.33
C ASP A 42 -6.24 -12.25 4.93
N ALA A 43 -6.48 -11.02 5.36
CA ALA A 43 -7.61 -10.21 4.87
C ALA A 43 -7.58 -10.07 3.34
N MET A 44 -6.42 -9.75 2.77
CA MET A 44 -6.28 -9.62 1.31
C MET A 44 -6.49 -10.95 0.58
N LYS A 45 -6.05 -12.08 1.16
CA LYS A 45 -6.34 -13.43 0.60
C LYS A 45 -7.83 -13.76 0.64
N GLU A 46 -8.55 -13.29 1.65
CA GLU A 46 -10.01 -13.41 1.75
C GLU A 46 -10.77 -12.46 0.81
N GLY A 47 -10.07 -11.58 0.10
CA GLY A 47 -10.65 -10.66 -0.88
C GLY A 47 -10.97 -9.27 -0.32
N ALA A 48 -10.49 -8.94 0.88
CA ALA A 48 -10.65 -7.62 1.45
C ALA A 48 -9.93 -6.56 0.61
N LEU A 49 -10.62 -5.44 0.37
CA LEU A 49 -10.02 -4.29 -0.32
C LEU A 49 -9.15 -3.46 0.64
N PRO A 50 -8.08 -2.82 0.16
CA PRO A 50 -7.23 -1.94 0.99
C PRO A 50 -8.05 -0.90 1.77
N GLU A 51 -9.10 -0.36 1.16
CA GLU A 51 -10.02 0.58 1.80
C GLU A 51 -10.72 0.01 3.03
N GLN A 52 -11.26 -1.22 2.92
CA GLN A 52 -11.96 -1.90 4.02
C GLN A 52 -11.00 -2.25 5.16
N ILE A 53 -9.77 -2.63 4.80
CA ILE A 53 -8.70 -2.92 5.76
C ILE A 53 -8.29 -1.65 6.50
N VAL A 54 -8.16 -0.51 5.79
CA VAL A 54 -7.85 0.79 6.42
C VAL A 54 -8.99 1.23 7.35
N GLU A 55 -10.23 1.18 6.87
CA GLU A 55 -11.43 1.51 7.66
C GLU A 55 -11.53 0.71 8.96
N THR A 56 -11.24 -0.58 8.87
CA THR A 56 -11.28 -1.47 10.03
C THR A 56 -10.08 -1.23 10.93
N GLY A 57 -8.88 -1.07 10.35
CA GLY A 57 -7.63 -0.92 11.06
C GLY A 57 -7.57 0.33 11.93
N ILE A 58 -8.01 1.49 11.44
CA ILE A 58 -8.02 2.73 12.23
C ILE A 58 -8.93 2.66 13.46
N GLN A 59 -9.89 1.74 13.48
CA GLN A 59 -10.80 1.52 14.62
C GLN A 59 -10.19 0.58 15.67
N LEU A 60 -9.04 -0.04 15.38
CA LEU A 60 -8.34 -0.91 16.32
C LEU A 60 -7.55 -0.09 17.33
N GLU A 61 -7.85 -0.30 18.59
CA GLU A 61 -7.16 0.36 19.69
C GLU A 61 -5.69 -0.06 19.73
N GLY A 62 -4.78 0.91 19.82
CA GLY A 62 -3.34 0.66 19.85
C GLY A 62 -2.69 0.37 18.49
N LEU A 63 -3.45 0.31 17.39
CA LEU A 63 -2.87 0.15 16.07
C LEU A 63 -2.19 1.45 15.61
N ASN A 64 -0.90 1.36 15.28
CA ASN A 64 -0.19 2.47 14.66
C ASN A 64 -0.54 2.54 13.16
N PRO A 65 -1.13 3.63 12.66
CA PRO A 65 -1.49 3.77 11.24
C PRO A 65 -0.30 3.63 10.28
N GLN A 66 0.91 3.97 10.71
CA GLN A 66 2.13 3.76 9.92
C GLN A 66 2.39 2.26 9.68
N ASN A 67 2.18 1.42 10.70
CA ASN A 67 2.38 -0.02 10.59
C ASN A 67 1.28 -0.67 9.74
N LEU A 68 0.05 -0.13 9.78
CA LEU A 68 -1.04 -0.55 8.89
C LEU A 68 -0.71 -0.27 7.42
N VAL A 69 -0.24 0.95 7.11
CA VAL A 69 0.18 1.31 5.75
C VAL A 69 1.35 0.43 5.29
N LYS A 70 2.34 0.23 6.16
CA LYS A 70 3.47 -0.68 5.90
C LYS A 70 2.96 -2.08 5.52
N ALA A 71 2.10 -2.66 6.34
CA ALA A 71 1.55 -4.00 6.13
C ALA A 71 0.84 -4.13 4.77
N LEU A 72 0.05 -3.12 4.38
CA LEU A 72 -0.62 -3.11 3.08
C LEU A 72 0.35 -3.12 1.90
N TYR A 73 1.41 -2.30 1.95
CA TYR A 73 2.46 -2.33 0.93
C TYR A 73 3.20 -3.66 0.90
N CYS A 74 3.51 -4.23 2.06
CA CYS A 74 4.16 -5.54 2.16
C CYS A 74 3.28 -6.68 1.63
N ALA A 75 1.96 -6.58 1.79
CA ALA A 75 1.00 -7.51 1.23
C ALA A 75 0.78 -7.32 -0.28
N GLY A 76 1.45 -6.34 -0.91
CA GLY A 76 1.40 -6.10 -2.35
C GLY A 76 0.17 -5.32 -2.82
N ALA A 77 -0.54 -4.63 -1.91
CA ALA A 77 -1.64 -3.75 -2.32
C ALA A 77 -1.13 -2.58 -3.19
N ASN A 78 -1.99 -2.10 -4.09
CA ASN A 78 -1.65 -1.01 -4.99
C ASN A 78 -1.42 0.30 -4.20
N GLY A 79 -0.33 1.01 -4.49
CA GLY A 79 0.04 2.23 -3.78
C GLY A 79 -0.99 3.36 -3.88
N GLN A 80 -1.71 3.48 -5.00
CA GLN A 80 -2.77 4.48 -5.18
C GLN A 80 -4.01 4.14 -4.35
N ASP A 81 -4.38 2.86 -4.27
CA ASP A 81 -5.52 2.42 -3.47
C ASP A 81 -5.24 2.61 -1.98
N ILE A 82 -4.02 2.27 -1.54
CA ILE A 82 -3.56 2.52 -0.16
C ILE A 82 -3.61 4.01 0.15
N THR A 83 -3.06 4.86 -0.74
CA THR A 83 -3.02 6.31 -0.53
C THR A 83 -4.43 6.90 -0.46
N SER A 84 -5.30 6.51 -1.38
CA SER A 84 -6.68 7.01 -1.46
C SER A 84 -7.48 6.59 -0.22
N ALA A 85 -7.35 5.33 0.20
CA ALA A 85 -7.97 4.84 1.44
C ALA A 85 -7.43 5.57 2.67
N ALA A 86 -6.11 5.68 2.80
CA ALA A 86 -5.46 6.33 3.94
C ALA A 86 -5.91 7.80 4.09
N ILE A 87 -5.92 8.57 2.99
CA ILE A 87 -6.38 9.96 3.01
C ILE A 87 -7.87 10.04 3.35
N LYS A 88 -8.72 9.18 2.77
CA LYS A 88 -10.16 9.11 3.08
C LYS A 88 -10.42 8.95 4.58
N TYR A 89 -9.57 8.20 5.27
CA TYR A 89 -9.66 7.93 6.69
C TYR A 89 -8.73 8.79 7.56
N ASN A 90 -8.33 9.97 7.07
CA ASN A 90 -7.54 10.99 7.78
C ASN A 90 -6.12 10.55 8.20
N ILE A 91 -5.55 9.56 7.55
CA ILE A 91 -4.13 9.24 7.69
C ILE A 91 -3.34 10.24 6.83
N SER A 92 -2.50 11.05 7.49
CA SER A 92 -1.71 12.08 6.80
C SER A 92 -0.71 11.49 5.80
N GLU A 93 -0.42 12.24 4.73
CA GLU A 93 0.59 11.87 3.72
C GLU A 93 1.97 11.56 4.33
N LEU A 94 2.33 12.25 5.42
CA LEU A 94 3.58 11.99 6.13
C LEU A 94 3.62 10.57 6.70
N ILE A 95 2.51 10.10 7.28
CA ILE A 95 2.38 8.74 7.81
C ILE A 95 2.40 7.73 6.66
N ILE A 96 1.74 8.05 5.54
CA ILE A 96 1.74 7.20 4.35
C ILE A 96 3.16 7.01 3.82
N ALA A 97 3.89 8.11 3.61
CA ALA A 97 5.27 8.09 3.16
C ALA A 97 6.20 7.35 4.14
N ALA A 98 6.00 7.53 5.44
CA ALA A 98 6.75 6.82 6.47
C ALA A 98 6.45 5.32 6.50
N GLY A 99 5.20 4.91 6.26
CA GLY A 99 4.79 3.51 6.14
C GLY A 99 5.38 2.85 4.89
N TYR A 100 5.34 3.54 3.75
CA TYR A 100 5.94 3.10 2.49
C TYR A 100 7.46 2.93 2.59
N LYS A 101 8.16 3.91 3.18
CA LYS A 101 9.59 3.82 3.44
C LYS A 101 9.91 2.59 4.29
N LYS A 102 9.14 2.39 5.37
CA LYS A 102 9.29 1.23 6.25
C LYS A 102 9.02 -0.09 5.53
N SER A 103 8.07 -0.15 4.59
CA SER A 103 7.82 -1.37 3.81
C SER A 103 8.97 -1.70 2.86
N ILE A 104 9.63 -0.69 2.29
CA ILE A 104 10.84 -0.90 1.47
C ILE A 104 11.96 -1.49 2.32
N GLU A 105 12.15 -0.95 3.53
CA GLU A 105 13.21 -1.38 4.46
C GLU A 105 12.97 -2.79 5.01
N GLU A 106 11.74 -3.14 5.36
CA GLU A 106 11.42 -4.40 6.06
C GLU A 106 10.97 -5.54 5.13
N CYS A 107 10.31 -5.24 4.02
CA CYS A 107 9.70 -6.24 3.13
C CYS A 107 10.43 -6.39 1.78
N GLY A 108 11.38 -5.51 1.49
CA GLY A 108 12.20 -5.58 0.26
C GLY A 108 11.39 -5.36 -1.02
N ALA A 109 12.02 -5.61 -2.18
CA ALA A 109 11.54 -5.22 -3.52
C ALA A 109 10.21 -5.85 -4.00
N GLN A 110 9.40 -6.49 -3.15
CA GLN A 110 7.99 -6.78 -3.46
C GLN A 110 7.16 -5.50 -3.71
N VAL A 111 7.68 -4.35 -3.28
CA VAL A 111 7.09 -3.01 -3.49
C VAL A 111 7.41 -2.42 -4.88
N ALA A 112 8.31 -3.05 -5.65
CA ALA A 112 8.87 -2.42 -6.86
C ALA A 112 7.94 -2.42 -8.09
N ASP A 113 6.85 -3.18 -8.11
CA ASP A 113 6.09 -3.43 -9.36
C ASP A 113 4.57 -3.18 -9.31
N SER A 114 4.10 -2.20 -8.54
CA SER A 114 2.67 -1.81 -8.57
C SER A 114 2.36 -0.31 -8.44
N GLN A 115 3.18 0.53 -9.08
CA GLN A 115 3.04 2.01 -9.14
C GLN A 115 3.65 2.70 -7.91
N ALA A 116 4.95 2.97 -7.99
CA ALA A 116 5.68 3.74 -6.98
C ALA A 116 4.95 5.06 -6.69
N TYR A 117 4.48 5.20 -5.45
CA TYR A 117 3.98 6.44 -4.91
C TYR A 117 5.06 7.53 -5.07
N THR A 118 4.80 8.51 -5.92
CA THR A 118 5.57 9.75 -5.99
C THR A 118 4.82 10.79 -5.16
N PRO A 119 5.29 11.14 -3.96
CA PRO A 119 4.64 12.18 -3.18
C PRO A 119 4.60 13.46 -4.01
N VAL A 120 3.39 13.97 -4.27
CA VAL A 120 3.19 15.21 -5.01
C VAL A 120 3.64 16.34 -4.10
N THR A 121 4.88 16.78 -4.26
CA THR A 121 5.41 17.93 -3.52
C THR A 121 4.68 19.18 -4.02
N THR A 122 3.53 19.49 -3.44
CA THR A 122 2.84 20.76 -3.65
C THR A 122 3.55 21.81 -2.80
N GLY A 123 4.65 22.33 -3.33
CA GLY A 123 5.38 23.43 -2.72
C GLY A 123 6.89 23.27 -2.83
N GLY A 124 7.47 23.95 -3.82
CA GLY A 124 8.84 24.48 -3.79
C GLY A 124 9.97 23.54 -3.42
N ARG A 125 10.87 23.29 -4.39
CA ARG A 125 12.25 22.82 -4.13
C ARG A 125 12.77 23.40 -2.80
N PRO A 126 13.23 22.59 -1.83
CA PRO A 126 14.29 23.07 -0.97
C PRO A 126 15.51 23.19 -1.89
N SER A 127 15.71 24.42 -2.38
CA SER A 127 16.95 24.86 -2.99
C SER A 127 18.03 24.77 -1.91
N PHE A 128 18.68 23.62 -1.80
CA PHE A 128 20.00 23.55 -1.19
C PHE A 128 20.98 24.18 -2.18
N GLY A 129 21.14 25.49 -2.05
CA GLY A 129 22.17 26.25 -2.74
C GLY A 129 23.55 25.78 -2.25
N GLY A 130 24.26 25.09 -3.12
CA GLY A 130 25.65 24.69 -2.93
C GLY A 130 26.19 24.06 -4.21
N ALA A 131 26.74 24.89 -5.10
CA ALA A 131 27.49 24.49 -6.29
C ALA A 131 28.64 23.54 -5.89
N SER A 132 29.01 22.51 -6.67
CA SER A 132 29.57 22.66 -8.01
C SER A 132 29.64 21.34 -8.79
N THR A 133 29.33 21.44 -10.08
CA THR A 133 29.97 20.80 -11.23
C THR A 133 29.94 19.27 -11.40
N VAL A 134 29.07 18.85 -12.32
CA VAL A 134 29.24 17.63 -13.12
C VAL A 134 30.40 17.84 -14.09
N THR A 135 31.42 16.99 -14.08
CA THR A 135 32.19 16.67 -15.30
C THR A 135 32.72 15.24 -15.21
N SER A 136 32.02 14.33 -15.89
CA SER A 136 32.55 13.04 -16.28
C SER A 136 33.36 13.25 -17.56
N SER A 137 34.68 13.10 -17.51
CA SER A 137 35.51 12.81 -18.69
C SER A 137 36.87 12.27 -18.26
N SER A 138 37.25 11.19 -18.95
CA SER A 138 38.42 10.33 -18.83
C SER A 138 39.77 11.05 -18.86
N TYR A 139 40.80 10.47 -18.24
CA TYR A 139 42.15 10.20 -18.78
C TYR A 139 43.21 10.05 -17.66
N SER A 140 43.83 8.87 -17.64
CA SER A 140 45.25 8.56 -17.45
C SER A 140 46.08 9.03 -16.23
N SER A 141 46.68 8.00 -15.63
CA SER A 141 48.10 7.87 -15.24
C SER A 141 48.50 8.09 -13.78
N VAL A 142 49.30 7.12 -13.35
CA VAL A 142 49.82 6.82 -12.01
C VAL A 142 51.16 7.51 -11.83
N SER A 143 51.39 8.22 -10.72
CA SER A 143 52.54 8.06 -9.78
C SER A 143 52.72 9.27 -8.83
N PRO A 144 53.34 9.08 -7.64
CA PRO A 144 53.11 9.90 -6.44
C PRO A 144 54.33 10.73 -5.99
N PHE A 145 54.18 12.00 -5.62
CA PHE A 145 55.17 12.85 -4.89
C PHE A 145 54.41 14.07 -4.33
N ARG A 146 54.69 14.76 -3.21
CA ARG A 146 55.62 14.70 -2.06
C ARG A 146 55.24 15.94 -1.22
N PHE A 147 54.99 15.80 0.08
CA PHE A 147 54.78 16.97 0.96
C PHE A 147 56.16 17.57 1.32
N GLN A 148 56.36 18.85 1.00
CA GLN A 148 57.42 19.68 1.60
C GLN A 148 56.82 20.49 2.75
N GLN A 149 57.45 20.41 3.92
CA GLN A 149 57.78 21.59 4.73
C GLN A 149 59.26 21.85 4.55
#